data_AF-A0AAW1DIE9-F1
#
_entry.id   AF-A0AAW1DIE9-F1
#
_cell.length_a   1.000
_cell.length_b   1.000
_cell.length_c   1.000
_cell.angle_alpha   90.00
_cell.angle_beta   90.00
_cell.angle_gamma   90.00
#
_symmetry.space_group_name_H-M   'P 1'
#
loop_
_entity.id
_entity.type
_entity.pdbx_description
1 polymer ?
#
loop_
_entity_poly.entity_id
_entity_poly.type
_entity_poly.pdbx_seq_one_letter_code
_entity_poly.pdbx_strand_id
1 'polypeptide(L)'
;MLISQKLRVISQLRISSKNLIRIRSKIGSHVIDTNQTCQIYNCNLNETLIHILFKCPLYLTLRNQYLSAILESTIVNSTKLNQLLIPQSVTQLNNLYFYVIEALKALKH
;
A
#
# COMPACT_ATOMS: atom_id res chain seq x y z
N MET A 1 0.19 -12.43 14.76
CA MET A 1 -0.85 -12.33 13.69
C MET A 1 -0.67 -13.47 12.71
N LEU A 2 -1.75 -14.17 12.34
CA LEU A 2 -1.70 -15.34 11.46
C LEU A 2 -1.33 -14.94 10.02
N ILE A 3 -0.56 -15.79 9.33
CA ILE A 3 -0.15 -15.60 7.92
C ILE A 3 -1.38 -15.42 7.02
N SER A 4 -2.44 -16.18 7.26
CA SER A 4 -3.70 -16.11 6.52
C SER A 4 -4.33 -14.71 6.55
N GLN A 5 -4.22 -13.99 7.68
CA GLN A 5 -4.76 -12.65 7.81
C GLN A 5 -3.93 -11.62 7.03
N LYS A 6 -2.61 -11.81 6.96
CA LYS A 6 -1.71 -10.95 6.17
C LYS A 6 -1.99 -11.12 4.67
N LEU A 7 -2.05 -12.37 4.21
CA LEU A 7 -2.40 -12.70 2.82
C LEU A 7 -3.77 -12.15 2.42
N ARG A 8 -4.75 -12.16 3.33
CA ARG A 8 -6.06 -11.56 3.08
C ARG A 8 -5.96 -10.05 2.81
N VAL A 9 -5.15 -9.31 3.56
CA VAL A 9 -4.96 -7.86 3.32
C VAL A 9 -4.30 -7.62 1.97
N ILE A 10 -3.23 -8.34 1.64
CA ILE A 10 -2.52 -8.16 0.37
C ILE A 10 -3.41 -8.57 -0.81
N SER A 11 -4.20 -9.63 -0.67
CA SER A 11 -5.13 -10.08 -1.71
C SER A 11 -6.19 -9.02 -2.03
N GLN A 12 -6.66 -8.28 -1.01
CA GLN A 12 -7.60 -7.17 -1.21
C GLN A 12 -7.00 -6.03 -2.04
N LEU A 13 -5.70 -5.74 -1.88
CA LEU A 13 -4.97 -4.75 -2.70
C LEU A 13 -4.78 -5.20 -4.15
N ARG A 14 -4.69 -6.51 -4.39
CA ARG A 14 -4.55 -7.06 -5.75
C ARG A 14 -5.85 -6.99 -6.55
N ILE A 15 -6.97 -7.24 -5.88
CA ILE A 15 -8.30 -7.32 -6.51
C ILE A 15 -9.08 -6.00 -6.40
N SER A 16 -8.52 -4.97 -5.78
CA SER A 16 -9.18 -3.67 -5.67
C SER A 16 -9.47 -3.08 -7.03
N SER A 17 -10.62 -2.42 -7.12
CA SER A 17 -11.05 -1.75 -8.35
C SER A 17 -10.17 -0.53 -8.64
N LYS A 18 -10.16 -0.09 -9.91
CA LYS A 18 -9.42 1.11 -10.32
C LYS A 18 -9.87 2.39 -9.61
N ASN A 19 -11.11 2.44 -9.13
CA ASN A 19 -11.75 3.64 -8.57
C ASN A 19 -11.81 3.62 -7.04
N LEU A 20 -11.83 2.44 -6.44
CA LEU A 20 -12.00 2.24 -5.00
C LEU A 20 -11.10 1.11 -4.50
N ILE A 21 -10.27 1.44 -3.51
CA ILE A 21 -9.44 0.46 -2.79
C ILE A 21 -10.10 0.26 -1.42
N ARG A 22 -10.65 -0.94 -1.20
CA ARG A 22 -11.26 -1.31 0.07
C ARG A 22 -10.37 -2.32 0.78
N ILE A 23 -9.93 -1.97 1.99
CA ILE A 23 -9.06 -2.82 2.80
C ILE A 23 -9.74 -3.09 4.14
N ARG A 24 -10.04 -4.35 4.39
CA ARG A 24 -10.53 -4.84 5.68
C ARG A 24 -9.41 -5.57 6.40
N SER A 25 -9.13 -5.11 7.61
CA SER A 25 -8.17 -5.71 8.52
C SER A 25 -8.77 -5.77 9.93
N LYS A 26 -8.03 -6.31 10.90
CA LYS A 26 -8.47 -6.32 12.30
C LYS A 26 -8.61 -4.91 12.90
N ILE A 27 -7.86 -3.93 12.40
CA ILE A 27 -7.88 -2.55 12.93
C ILE A 27 -9.01 -1.68 12.33
N GLY A 28 -9.77 -2.23 11.37
CA GLY A 28 -10.91 -1.57 10.75
C GLY A 28 -11.05 -1.83 9.26
N SER A 29 -12.06 -1.19 8.68
CA SER A 29 -12.28 -1.12 7.25
C SER A 29 -11.93 0.28 6.75
N HIS A 30 -11.07 0.36 5.74
CA HIS A 30 -10.71 1.61 5.09
C HIS A 30 -11.15 1.55 3.63
N VAL A 31 -11.71 2.66 3.15
CA VAL A 31 -12.09 2.84 1.75
C VAL A 31 -11.33 4.06 1.26
N ILE A 32 -10.55 3.87 0.22
CA ILE A 32 -9.80 4.92 -0.44
C ILE A 32 -10.44 5.12 -1.80
N ASP A 33 -10.95 6.32 -2.06
CA ASP A 33 -11.43 6.75 -3.37
C ASP A 33 -10.24 7.25 -4.18
N THR A 34 -9.87 6.50 -5.23
CA THR A 34 -8.70 6.84 -6.03
C THR A 34 -8.95 8.03 -6.95
N ASN A 35 -10.19 8.51 -7.07
CA ASN A 35 -10.50 9.74 -7.82
C ASN A 35 -10.33 10.98 -6.94
N GLN A 36 -10.22 10.82 -5.63
CA GLN A 36 -9.89 11.92 -4.73
C GLN A 36 -8.40 12.24 -4.80
N THR A 37 -8.11 13.52 -4.72
CA THR A 37 -6.74 14.02 -4.59
C THR A 37 -6.19 13.62 -3.23
N CYS A 38 -4.91 13.27 -3.19
CA CYS A 38 -4.23 12.98 -1.92
C CYS A 38 -4.34 14.19 -0.99
N GLN A 39 -5.10 14.03 0.10
CA GLN A 39 -5.53 15.14 0.96
C GLN A 39 -4.38 15.79 1.73
N ILE A 40 -3.26 15.09 1.89
CA ILE A 40 -2.26 15.41 2.92
C ILE A 40 -1.08 16.18 2.35
N TYR A 41 -0.87 16.18 1.03
CA TYR A 41 0.33 16.81 0.45
C TYR A 41 0.06 17.91 -0.58
N ASN A 42 -1.20 18.24 -0.87
CA ASN A 42 -1.54 19.13 -1.99
C ASN A 42 -0.86 18.68 -3.31
N CYS A 43 -0.49 17.39 -3.38
CA CYS A 43 -0.17 16.73 -4.62
C CYS A 43 -1.49 16.73 -5.37
N ASN A 44 -1.63 17.49 -6.45
CA ASN A 44 -2.76 17.41 -7.39
C ASN A 44 -2.78 16.05 -8.12
N LEU A 45 -2.46 14.96 -7.42
CA LEU A 45 -2.38 13.59 -7.86
C LEU A 45 -3.44 12.79 -7.10
N ASN A 46 -4.10 11.96 -7.89
CA ASN A 46 -5.06 10.99 -7.42
C ASN A 46 -4.43 10.01 -6.43
N GLU A 47 -5.14 9.71 -5.35
CA GLU A 47 -4.73 8.78 -4.30
C GLU A 47 -4.88 7.31 -4.74
N THR A 48 -4.16 6.97 -5.80
CA THR A 48 -4.10 5.62 -6.38
C THR A 48 -3.19 4.71 -5.55
N LEU A 49 -3.35 3.39 -5.73
CA LEU A 49 -2.49 2.39 -5.10
C LEU A 49 -1.00 2.63 -5.44
N ILE A 50 -0.70 3.02 -6.68
CA ILE A 50 0.66 3.35 -7.11
C ILE A 50 1.16 4.60 -6.36
N HIS A 51 0.31 5.62 -6.22
CA HIS A 51 0.67 6.82 -5.48
C HIS A 51 1.02 6.48 -4.03
N ILE A 52 0.17 5.74 -3.34
CA ILE A 52 0.40 5.31 -1.96
C ILE A 52 1.71 4.50 -1.86
N LEU A 53 1.85 3.44 -2.66
CA LEU A 53 2.96 2.48 -2.53
C LEU A 53 4.32 2.99 -3.00
N PHE A 54 4.37 4.00 -3.87
CA PHE A 54 5.63 4.40 -4.51
C PHE A 54 5.92 5.91 -4.53
N LYS A 55 4.91 6.79 -4.51
CA LYS A 55 5.10 8.22 -4.86
C LYS A 55 4.80 9.19 -3.72
N CYS A 56 3.77 8.93 -2.93
CA CYS A 56 3.24 9.88 -1.94
C CYS A 56 4.31 10.23 -0.89
N PRO A 57 4.73 11.49 -0.75
CA PRO A 57 5.77 11.87 0.21
C PRO A 57 5.42 11.55 1.67
N LEU A 58 4.12 11.58 2.02
CA LEU A 58 3.64 11.22 3.36
C LEU A 58 4.12 9.83 3.80
N TYR A 59 4.08 8.86 2.88
CA TYR A 59 4.48 7.49 3.18
C TYR A 59 5.96 7.25 2.93
N LEU A 60 6.78 8.27 2.65
CA LEU A 60 8.21 8.09 2.34
C LEU A 60 8.95 7.38 3.48
N THR A 61 8.75 7.83 4.73
CA THR A 61 9.39 7.23 5.91
C THR A 61 8.96 5.77 6.07
N LEU A 62 7.66 5.48 5.94
CA LEU A 62 7.13 4.12 6.02
C LEU A 62 7.63 3.23 4.86
N ARG A 63 7.73 3.78 3.65
CA ARG A 63 8.29 3.06 2.48
C ARG A 63 9.75 2.73 2.71
N ASN A 64 10.56 3.64 3.22
CA ASN A 64 11.96 3.39 3.50
C ASN A 64 12.12 2.35 4.60
N GLN A 65 11.26 2.37 5.62
CA GLN A 65 11.30 1.42 6.71
C GLN A 65 10.92 0.00 6.29
N TYR A 66 9.84 -0.16 5.52
CA TYR A 66 9.29 -1.48 5.23
C TYR A 66 9.60 -1.98 3.81
N LEU A 67 9.67 -1.09 2.82
CA LEU A 67 9.73 -1.43 1.40
C LEU A 67 11.08 -1.13 0.75
N SER A 68 12.06 -0.54 1.45
CA SER A 68 13.36 -0.15 0.89
C SER A 68 14.03 -1.27 0.08
N ALA A 69 14.14 -2.47 0.64
CA ALA A 69 14.71 -3.65 -0.02
C ALA A 69 13.97 -4.09 -1.30
N ILE A 70 12.71 -3.66 -1.49
CA ILE A 70 11.90 -3.98 -2.68
C ILE A 70 11.94 -2.81 -3.69
N LEU A 71 12.18 -1.59 -3.20
CA LEU A 71 12.08 -0.35 -3.96
C LEU A 71 13.41 0.14 -4.55
N GLU A 72 14.51 -0.61 -4.42
CA GLU A 72 15.87 -0.19 -4.83
C GLU A 72 15.98 0.36 -6.27
N SER A 73 15.15 -0.09 -7.22
CA SER A 73 15.06 0.54 -8.56
C SER A 73 14.04 1.69 -8.65
N THR A 74 14.45 2.80 -9.26
CA THR A 74 13.65 4.03 -9.44
C THR A 74 12.50 3.91 -10.44
N ILE A 75 12.46 2.85 -11.26
CA ILE A 75 11.44 2.67 -12.29
C ILE A 75 10.21 1.97 -11.68
N VAL A 76 9.14 2.74 -11.53
CA VAL A 76 7.82 2.22 -11.11
C VAL A 76 7.04 1.82 -12.36
N ASN A 77 6.86 0.52 -12.56
CA ASN A 77 6.03 -0.05 -13.63
C ASN A 77 5.06 -1.11 -13.07
N SER A 78 4.20 -1.64 -13.94
CA SER A 78 3.26 -2.71 -13.60
C SER A 78 3.95 -3.96 -13.06
N THR A 79 5.13 -4.30 -13.59
CA THR A 79 5.95 -5.42 -13.13
C THR A 79 6.35 -5.25 -11.67
N LYS A 80 6.79 -4.05 -11.28
CA LYS A 80 7.22 -3.76 -9.91
C LYS A 80 6.06 -3.72 -8.92
N LEU A 81 4.90 -3.23 -9.35
CA LEU A 81 3.65 -3.35 -8.58
C LEU A 81 3.31 -4.82 -8.34
N ASN A 82 3.39 -5.67 -9.36
CA ASN A 82 3.13 -7.10 -9.23
C ASN A 82 4.13 -7.80 -8.31
N GLN A 83 5.43 -7.48 -8.43
CA GLN A 83 6.47 -8.01 -7.54
C GLN A 83 6.20 -7.67 -6.08
N LEU A 84 5.69 -6.46 -5.80
CA LEU A 84 5.33 -6.04 -4.46
C LEU A 84 4.07 -6.78 -3.97
N LEU A 85 3.01 -6.81 -4.78
CA LEU A 85 1.71 -7.38 -4.39
C LEU A 85 1.67 -8.92 -4.43
N ILE A 86 2.68 -9.58 -4.99
CA ILE A 86 2.83 -11.03 -5.01
C ILE A 86 4.11 -11.38 -4.23
N PRO A 87 4.05 -11.35 -2.89
CA PRO A 87 5.23 -11.57 -2.07
C PRO A 87 5.80 -12.98 -2.27
N GLN A 88 7.11 -13.05 -2.55
CA GLN A 88 7.88 -14.28 -2.79
C GLN A 88 8.48 -14.85 -1.50
N SER A 89 8.41 -14.11 -0.39
CA SER A 89 8.91 -14.56 0.92
C SER A 89 8.03 -14.09 2.07
N VAL A 90 8.12 -14.77 3.21
CA VAL A 90 7.41 -14.39 4.44
C VAL A 90 7.86 -13.01 4.93
N THR A 91 9.15 -12.68 4.78
CA THR A 91 9.68 -11.36 5.10
C THR A 91 9.04 -10.27 4.25
N GLN A 92 8.93 -10.50 2.93
CA GLN A 92 8.29 -9.56 2.02
C GLN A 92 6.80 -9.37 2.35
N LEU A 93 6.09 -10.47 2.63
CA LEU A 93 4.69 -10.43 3.07
C LEU A 93 4.54 -9.63 4.37
N ASN A 94 5.42 -9.84 5.35
CA ASN A 94 5.39 -9.12 6.61
C ASN A 94 5.59 -7.63 6.41
N ASN A 95 6.62 -7.27 5.66
CA ASN A 95 6.97 -5.88 5.39
C ASN A 95 5.83 -5.14 4.68
N LEU A 96 5.29 -5.73 3.60
CA LEU A 96 4.16 -5.14 2.90
C LEU A 96 2.92 -5.05 3.81
N TYR A 97 2.64 -6.09 4.60
CA TYR A 97 1.52 -6.07 5.54
C TYR A 97 1.65 -4.92 6.54
N PHE A 98 2.81 -4.77 7.19
CA PHE A 98 3.02 -3.71 8.18
C PHE A 98 2.99 -2.33 7.54
N TYR A 99 3.59 -2.16 6.36
CA TYR A 99 3.47 -0.93 5.58
C TYR A 99 2.01 -0.52 5.38
N VAL A 100 1.16 -1.45 4.89
CA VAL A 100 -0.25 -1.17 4.62
C VAL A 100 -0.99 -0.79 5.89
N ILE A 101 -0.74 -1.49 6.99
CA ILE A 101 -1.41 -1.20 8.27
C ILE A 101 -1.03 0.16 8.83
N GLU A 102 0.26 0.51 8.83
CA GLU A 102 0.70 1.82 9.33
C GLU A 102 0.22 2.94 8.40
N ALA A 103 0.25 2.74 7.08
CA ALA A 103 -0.33 3.70 6.12
C ALA A 103 -1.84 3.91 6.37
N LEU A 104 -2.59 2.83 6.62
CA LEU A 104 -4.02 2.93 6.95
C LEU A 104 -4.30 3.64 8.27
N LYS A 105 -3.43 3.52 9.27
CA LYS A 105 -3.55 4.28 10.52
C LYS A 105 -3.29 5.76 10.28
N ALA A 106 -2.32 6.11 9.44
CA ALA A 106 -2.04 7.50 9.10
C ALA A 106 -3.21 8.18 8.35
N LEU A 107 -4.00 7.42 7.60
CA LEU A 107 -5.21 7.90 6.91
C LEU A 107 -6.42 8.19 7.82
N LYS A 108 -6.36 7.85 9.12
CA LYS A 108 -7.49 8.02 10.05
C LYS A 108 -7.59 9.42 10.68
N HIS A 109 -6.82 10.39 10.19
CA HIS A 109 -6.79 11.77 10.68
C HIS A 109 -7.25 12.74 9.60
#